data_AF-A0A928CVW7-F1
#
_entry.id   AF-A0A928CVW7-F1
#
_cell.length_a   1.000
_cell.length_b   1.000
_cell.length_c   1.000
_cell.angle_alpha   90.00
_cell.angle_beta   90.00
_cell.angle_gamma   90.00
#
_symmetry.space_group_name_H-M   'P 1'
#
loop_
_entity.id
_entity.type
_entity.pdbx_description
1 polymer ?
#
loop_
_entity_poly.entity_id
_entity_poly.type
_entity_poly.pdbx_seq_one_letter_code
_entity_poly.pdbx_strand_id
1 'polypeptide(L)'
;MKIRYEQLTPRDALETYCDWIMAQAAQYDTLPTFSWYRLFYPLRVLLLGSKLLGRKDYAETAFHHMERYLGEQLPNGAFTAYYRNQPTAKMTQEELEELFRTGHINLADNGSNVHGLILGAAAADGERKERYIAAARRWLDGWVPVWSLPNGAYGNGI
;
A
#
# COMPACT_ATOMS: atom_id res chain seq x y z
N MET A 1 -36.30 -14.85 -13.43
CA MET A 1 -35.41 -13.90 -14.12
C MET A 1 -34.17 -14.66 -14.56
N LYS A 2 -33.92 -14.83 -15.87
CA LYS A 2 -32.69 -15.46 -16.36
C LYS A 2 -31.58 -14.42 -16.31
N ILE A 3 -30.62 -14.56 -15.41
CA ILE A 3 -29.41 -13.73 -15.42
C ILE A 3 -28.59 -14.19 -16.63
N ARG A 4 -28.38 -13.30 -17.60
CA ARG A 4 -27.44 -13.52 -18.69
C ARG A 4 -26.04 -13.13 -18.20
N TYR A 5 -25.12 -14.08 -18.22
CA TYR A 5 -23.71 -13.80 -18.05
C TYR A 5 -23.15 -13.43 -19.42
N GLU A 6 -22.91 -12.14 -19.64
CA GLU A 6 -22.19 -11.65 -20.82
C GLU A 6 -20.72 -11.48 -20.45
N GLN A 7 -19.83 -12.02 -21.28
CA GLN A 7 -18.40 -11.89 -21.05
C GLN A 7 -17.96 -10.48 -21.47
N LEU A 8 -17.44 -9.71 -20.52
CA LEU A 8 -16.85 -8.42 -20.79
C LEU A 8 -15.56 -8.56 -21.61
N THR A 9 -15.26 -7.56 -22.45
CA THR A 9 -13.91 -7.44 -23.01
C THR A 9 -12.91 -7.16 -21.89
N PRO A 10 -11.61 -7.46 -22.06
CA PRO A 10 -10.62 -7.13 -21.03
C PRO A 10 -10.59 -5.65 -20.63
N ARG A 11 -10.88 -4.74 -21.57
CA ARG A 11 -10.97 -3.30 -21.32
C ARG A 11 -12.18 -2.97 -20.43
N ASP A 12 -13.36 -3.44 -20.82
CA ASP A 12 -14.60 -3.17 -20.08
C ASP A 12 -14.58 -3.82 -18.70
N ALA A 13 -13.97 -5.00 -18.58
CA ALA A 13 -13.75 -5.66 -17.30
C ALA A 13 -12.86 -4.82 -16.39
N LEU A 14 -11.72 -4.33 -16.89
CA LEU A 14 -10.80 -3.49 -16.13
C LEU A 14 -11.50 -2.19 -15.67
N GLU A 15 -12.21 -1.51 -16.57
CA GLU A 15 -12.95 -0.29 -16.24
C GLU A 15 -14.01 -0.55 -15.17
N THR A 16 -14.80 -1.61 -15.32
CA THR A 16 -15.82 -2.01 -14.33
C THR A 16 -15.21 -2.27 -12.95
N TYR A 17 -14.08 -2.98 -12.87
CA TYR A 17 -13.40 -3.22 -11.60
C TYR A 17 -12.80 -1.95 -11.00
N CYS A 18 -12.17 -1.09 -11.81
CA CYS A 18 -11.66 0.20 -11.35
C CYS A 18 -12.78 1.08 -10.79
N ASP A 19 -13.88 1.23 -11.52
CA ASP A 19 -15.03 2.02 -11.08
C ASP A 19 -15.67 1.45 -9.81
N TRP A 20 -15.75 0.13 -9.68
CA TRP A 20 -16.20 -0.51 -8.45
C TRP A 20 -15.27 -0.18 -7.27
N ILE A 21 -13.95 -0.28 -7.45
CA ILE A 21 -12.97 0.09 -6.41
C ILE A 21 -13.12 1.56 -6.02
N MET A 22 -13.26 2.46 -7.00
CA MET A 22 -13.46 3.89 -6.77
C MET A 22 -14.72 4.14 -5.93
N ALA A 23 -15.82 3.45 -6.22
CA ALA A 23 -17.05 3.55 -5.44
C ALA A 23 -16.91 3.04 -4.00
N GLN A 24 -15.98 2.13 -3.73
CA GLN A 24 -15.67 1.67 -2.37
C GLN A 24 -14.62 2.54 -1.66
N ALA A 25 -13.89 3.41 -2.37
CA ALA A 25 -12.68 4.07 -1.86
C ALA A 25 -12.92 4.86 -0.55
N ALA A 26 -14.05 5.56 -0.45
CA ALA A 26 -14.42 6.34 0.73
C ALA A 26 -14.61 5.48 2.00
N GLN A 27 -14.92 4.18 1.85
CA GLN A 27 -15.05 3.27 2.99
C GLN A 27 -13.70 2.98 3.63
N TYR A 28 -12.61 3.00 2.86
CA TYR A 28 -11.27 2.79 3.39
C TYR A 28 -10.82 3.89 4.35
N ASP A 29 -11.45 5.07 4.30
CA ASP A 29 -11.14 6.18 5.19
C ASP A 29 -11.82 6.08 6.56
N THR A 30 -12.89 5.28 6.66
CA THR A 30 -13.79 5.25 7.81
C THR A 30 -13.81 3.92 8.55
N LEU A 31 -13.25 2.86 7.98
CA LEU A 31 -13.19 1.55 8.63
C LEU A 31 -12.10 1.53 9.73
N PRO A 32 -12.46 1.27 11.00
CA PRO A 32 -11.47 1.12 12.06
C PRO A 32 -10.63 -0.13 11.80
N THR A 33 -9.30 0.01 11.94
CA THR A 33 -8.32 -1.09 11.93
C THR A 33 -8.42 -2.03 10.72
N PHE A 34 -8.29 -1.50 9.50
CA PHE A 34 -8.09 -2.36 8.33
C PHE A 34 -6.60 -2.65 8.13
N SER A 35 -6.28 -3.83 7.60
CA SER A 35 -4.91 -4.13 7.20
C SER A 35 -4.58 -3.48 5.87
N TRP A 36 -3.43 -2.81 5.82
CA TRP A 36 -2.92 -2.16 4.62
C TRP A 36 -2.86 -3.11 3.42
N TYR A 37 -2.53 -4.39 3.63
CA TYR A 37 -2.44 -5.35 2.53
C TYR A 37 -3.75 -5.42 1.72
N ARG A 38 -4.91 -5.34 2.38
CA ARG A 38 -6.23 -5.44 1.73
C ARG A 38 -6.51 -4.24 0.84
N LEU A 39 -5.95 -3.08 1.18
CA LEU A 39 -6.09 -1.87 0.40
C LEU A 39 -5.07 -1.83 -0.75
N PHE A 40 -3.83 -2.26 -0.52
CA PHE A 40 -2.79 -2.15 -1.53
C PHE A 40 -3.02 -3.00 -2.78
N TYR A 41 -3.76 -4.12 -2.69
CA TYR A 41 -4.18 -4.86 -3.89
C TYR A 41 -5.04 -4.02 -4.85
N PRO A 42 -6.20 -3.46 -4.44
CA PRO A 42 -7.00 -2.61 -5.31
C PRO A 42 -6.27 -1.33 -5.74
N LEU A 43 -5.40 -0.73 -4.91
CA LEU A 43 -4.64 0.45 -5.33
C LEU A 43 -3.73 0.18 -6.53
N ARG A 44 -3.08 -0.99 -6.59
CA ARG A 44 -2.26 -1.38 -7.75
C ARG A 44 -3.10 -1.54 -9.01
N VAL A 45 -4.33 -2.03 -8.88
CA VAL A 45 -5.29 -2.13 -9.99
C VAL A 45 -5.65 -0.73 -10.49
N LEU A 46 -5.91 0.22 -9.60
CA LEU A 46 -6.19 1.61 -9.98
C LEU A 46 -5.00 2.28 -10.69
N LEU A 47 -3.76 2.07 -10.22
CA LEU A 47 -2.57 2.60 -10.90
C LEU A 47 -2.43 2.05 -12.32
N LEU A 48 -2.63 0.73 -12.50
CA LEU A 48 -2.57 0.10 -13.82
C LEU A 48 -3.73 0.56 -14.71
N GLY A 49 -4.94 0.61 -14.15
CA GLY A 49 -6.15 1.09 -14.82
C GLY A 49 -5.99 2.52 -15.31
N SER A 50 -5.39 3.39 -14.50
CA SER A 50 -5.10 4.78 -14.88
C SER A 50 -4.27 4.85 -16.16
N LYS A 51 -3.20 4.05 -16.24
CA LYS A 51 -2.32 3.99 -17.40
C LYS A 51 -3.00 3.39 -18.64
N LEU A 52 -3.70 2.27 -18.48
CA LEU A 52 -4.27 1.52 -19.61
C LEU A 52 -5.56 2.15 -20.16
N LEU A 53 -6.36 2.80 -19.30
CA LEU A 53 -7.63 3.41 -19.66
C LEU A 53 -7.53 4.92 -19.87
N GLY A 54 -6.41 5.56 -19.50
CA GLY A 54 -6.22 7.01 -19.60
C GLY A 54 -6.95 7.81 -18.51
N ARG A 55 -7.28 7.17 -17.39
CA ARG A 55 -8.12 7.71 -16.31
C ARG A 55 -7.27 8.20 -15.13
N LYS A 56 -6.90 9.49 -15.13
CA LYS A 56 -6.01 10.08 -14.12
C LYS A 56 -6.59 10.04 -12.70
N ASP A 57 -7.92 10.10 -12.59
CA ASP A 57 -8.66 10.02 -11.33
C ASP A 57 -8.36 8.72 -10.56
N TYR A 58 -8.17 7.60 -11.26
CA TYR A 58 -7.80 6.34 -10.61
C TYR A 58 -6.43 6.43 -9.90
N ALA A 59 -5.44 7.04 -10.54
CA ALA A 59 -4.11 7.19 -9.94
C ALA A 59 -4.15 8.16 -8.75
N GLU A 60 -4.87 9.27 -8.84
CA GLU A 60 -4.97 10.24 -7.74
C GLU A 60 -5.66 9.63 -6.50
N THR A 61 -6.69 8.80 -6.68
CA THR A 61 -7.27 8.04 -5.57
C THR A 61 -6.27 7.06 -4.96
N ALA A 62 -5.49 6.36 -5.78
CA ALA A 62 -4.44 5.49 -5.25
C ALA A 62 -3.37 6.27 -4.46
N PHE A 63 -2.92 7.41 -4.99
CA PHE A 63 -1.94 8.27 -4.32
C PHE A 63 -2.46 8.79 -2.99
N HIS A 64 -3.73 9.19 -2.89
CA HIS A 64 -4.32 9.66 -1.63
C HIS A 64 -4.08 8.66 -0.47
N HIS A 65 -4.37 7.38 -0.70
CA HIS A 65 -4.18 6.34 0.32
C HIS A 65 -2.70 5.97 0.52
N MET A 66 -1.89 5.96 -0.55
CA MET A 66 -0.46 5.69 -0.45
C MET A 66 0.28 6.75 0.37
N GLU A 67 -0.09 8.03 0.26
CA GLU A 67 0.50 9.10 1.09
C GLU A 67 0.22 8.90 2.59
N ARG A 68 -0.95 8.35 2.94
CA ARG A 68 -1.27 8.02 4.34
C ARG A 68 -0.37 6.89 4.84
N TYR A 69 -0.21 5.82 4.05
CA TYR A 69 0.71 4.72 4.38
C TYR A 69 2.16 5.21 4.52
N LEU A 70 2.61 6.05 3.59
CA LEU A 70 3.95 6.64 3.59
C LEU A 70 4.21 7.41 4.89
N GLY A 71 3.24 8.19 5.36
CA GLY A 71 3.34 8.93 6.62
C GLY A 71 3.48 8.03 7.86
N GLU A 72 3.11 6.76 7.78
CA GLU A 72 3.19 5.78 8.86
C GLU A 72 4.50 4.98 8.88
N GLN A 73 5.45 5.25 7.97
CA GLN A 73 6.74 4.57 7.96
C GLN A 73 7.50 4.82 9.27
N LEU A 74 8.02 3.74 9.88
CA LEU A 74 8.75 3.78 11.13
C LEU A 74 10.21 4.23 10.92
N PRO A 75 10.90 4.72 11.98
CA PRO A 75 12.27 5.24 11.85
C PRO A 75 13.29 4.23 11.30
N ASN A 76 13.07 2.93 11.56
CA ASN A 76 13.90 1.85 11.03
C ASN A 76 13.51 1.41 9.60
N GLY A 77 12.63 2.15 8.93
CA GLY A 77 12.16 1.85 7.57
C GLY A 77 10.99 0.86 7.51
N ALA A 78 10.60 0.28 8.65
CA ALA A 78 9.50 -0.67 8.72
C ALA A 78 8.12 0.00 8.58
N PHE A 79 7.08 -0.82 8.47
CA PHE A 79 5.68 -0.39 8.47
C PHE A 79 4.86 -1.35 9.33
N THR A 80 3.72 -0.89 9.82
CA THR A 80 2.76 -1.77 10.51
C THR A 80 1.82 -2.41 9.50
N ALA A 81 1.38 -3.65 9.76
CA ALA A 81 0.42 -4.33 8.90
C ALA A 81 -0.97 -3.67 8.94
N TYR A 82 -1.28 -2.97 10.02
CA TYR A 82 -2.57 -2.31 10.24
C TYR A 82 -2.47 -0.80 10.11
N TYR A 83 -3.60 -0.23 9.69
CA TYR A 83 -3.76 1.20 9.59
C TYR A 83 -3.81 1.86 10.97
N ARG A 84 -2.90 2.82 11.22
CA ARG A 84 -2.83 3.54 12.51
C ARG A 84 -3.56 4.88 12.52
N ASN A 85 -3.80 5.45 11.35
CA ASN A 85 -4.37 6.80 11.21
C ASN A 85 -3.57 7.88 11.95
N GLN A 86 -2.26 7.68 12.07
CA GLN A 86 -1.37 8.60 12.77
C GLN A 86 0.01 8.56 12.12
N PRO A 87 0.48 9.67 11.52
CA PRO A 87 1.85 9.74 11.02
C PRO A 87 2.88 9.45 12.11
N THR A 88 3.93 8.71 11.79
CA THR A 88 5.02 8.37 12.73
C THR A 88 5.64 9.61 13.37
N ALA A 89 5.75 10.70 12.61
CA ALA A 89 6.28 11.97 13.11
C ALA A 89 5.47 12.60 14.26
N LYS A 90 4.25 12.11 14.51
CA LYS A 90 3.38 12.56 15.62
C LYS A 90 3.35 11.58 16.79
N MET A 91 4.15 10.51 16.76
CA MET A 91 4.21 9.54 17.84
C MET A 91 5.26 9.93 18.88
N THR A 92 5.00 9.60 20.15
CA THR A 92 6.01 9.68 21.20
C THR A 92 6.96 8.49 21.14
N GLN A 93 8.08 8.59 21.85
CA GLN A 93 9.04 7.49 21.95
C GLN A 93 8.40 6.27 22.63
N GLU A 94 7.58 6.47 23.67
CA GLU A 94 6.88 5.40 24.37
C GLU A 94 5.89 4.68 23.46
N GLU A 95 5.15 5.42 22.62
CA GLU A 95 4.24 4.83 21.64
C GLU A 95 4.99 4.00 20.59
N LEU A 96 6.15 4.46 20.13
CA LEU A 96 6.99 3.73 19.18
C LEU A 96 7.55 2.45 19.81
N GLU A 97 8.02 2.52 21.06
CA GLU A 97 8.52 1.35 21.78
C GLU A 97 7.45 0.28 21.98
N GLU A 98 6.23 0.70 22.34
CA GLU A 98 5.11 -0.23 22.46
C GLU A 98 4.74 -0.84 21.10
N LEU A 99 4.76 -0.02 20.04
CA LEU A 99 4.48 -0.49 18.69
C LEU A 99 5.52 -1.51 18.21
N PHE A 100 6.80 -1.34 18.52
CA PHE A 100 7.82 -2.32 18.16
C PHE A 100 7.65 -3.67 18.87
N ARG A 101 6.91 -3.71 20.00
CA ARG A 101 6.59 -4.95 20.73
C ARG A 101 5.33 -5.63 20.21
N THR A 102 4.34 -4.87 19.73
CA THR A 102 2.98 -5.39 19.48
C THR A 102 2.42 -5.12 18.07
N GLY A 103 3.09 -4.28 17.28
CA GLY A 103 2.52 -3.58 16.11
C GLY A 103 2.36 -4.40 14.84
N HIS A 104 2.55 -5.72 14.87
CA HIS A 104 2.47 -6.61 13.71
C HIS A 104 3.21 -6.05 12.48
N ILE A 105 4.54 -6.11 12.52
CA ILE A 105 5.48 -5.50 11.58
C ILE A 105 5.99 -6.59 10.63
N ASN A 106 5.05 -7.35 10.05
CA ASN A 106 5.40 -8.56 9.31
C ASN A 106 5.97 -8.24 7.90
N LEU A 107 6.83 -9.13 7.39
CA LEU A 107 7.52 -8.88 6.13
C LEU A 107 6.62 -9.06 4.90
N ALA A 108 5.72 -10.05 4.91
CA ALA A 108 4.91 -10.42 3.75
C ALA A 108 3.86 -9.36 3.38
N ASP A 109 3.08 -8.88 4.35
CA ASP A 109 2.06 -7.86 4.14
C ASP A 109 2.71 -6.53 3.74
N ASN A 110 3.77 -6.14 4.45
CA ASN A 110 4.48 -4.91 4.15
C ASN A 110 5.24 -4.98 2.82
N GLY A 111 5.83 -6.12 2.46
CA GLY A 111 6.47 -6.32 1.17
C GLY A 111 5.48 -6.16 0.02
N SER A 112 4.26 -6.65 0.20
CA SER A 112 3.15 -6.36 -0.70
C SER A 112 2.89 -4.85 -0.79
N ASN A 113 2.75 -4.15 0.33
CA ASN A 113 2.45 -2.71 0.31
C ASN A 113 3.58 -1.89 -0.34
N VAL A 114 4.84 -2.21 -0.01
CA VAL A 114 6.02 -1.56 -0.58
C VAL A 114 6.15 -1.81 -2.08
N HIS A 115 5.79 -3.00 -2.58
CA HIS A 115 5.67 -3.20 -4.03
C HIS A 115 4.62 -2.25 -4.65
N GLY A 116 3.53 -1.97 -3.95
CA GLY A 116 2.59 -0.93 -4.37
C GLY A 116 3.19 0.47 -4.40
N LEU A 117 4.04 0.85 -3.44
CA LEU A 117 4.77 2.13 -3.48
C LEU A 117 5.72 2.21 -4.67
N ILE A 118 6.39 1.11 -5.03
CA ILE A 118 7.26 1.04 -6.21
C ILE A 118 6.45 1.25 -7.50
N LEU A 119 5.27 0.64 -7.61
CA LEU A 119 4.35 0.87 -8.73
C LEU A 119 3.83 2.30 -8.74
N GLY A 120 3.52 2.86 -7.56
CA GLY A 120 3.13 4.26 -7.39
C GLY A 120 4.23 5.20 -7.88
N ALA A 121 5.50 4.91 -7.59
CA ALA A 121 6.63 5.70 -8.04
C ALA A 121 6.79 5.69 -9.57
N ALA A 122 6.46 4.57 -10.22
CA ALA A 122 6.46 4.47 -11.68
C ALA A 122 5.29 5.24 -12.34
N ALA A 123 4.23 5.50 -11.59
CA ALA A 123 3.04 6.24 -12.05
C ALA A 123 3.04 7.72 -11.63
N ALA A 124 3.88 8.11 -10.67
CA ALA A 124 3.99 9.47 -10.15
C ALA A 124 5.16 10.23 -10.79
N ASP A 125 5.15 11.55 -10.61
CA ASP A 125 6.21 12.46 -11.03
C ASP A 125 6.72 13.31 -9.86
N GLY A 126 7.87 13.96 -10.07
CA GLY A 126 8.43 14.96 -9.15
C GLY A 126 8.67 14.45 -7.74
N GLU A 127 8.37 15.30 -6.75
CA GLU A 127 8.63 15.02 -5.33
C GLU A 127 7.92 13.73 -4.85
N ARG A 128 6.69 13.48 -5.31
CA ARG A 128 5.91 12.30 -4.92
C ARG A 128 6.64 11.00 -5.27
N LYS A 129 7.15 10.91 -6.50
CA LYS A 129 7.95 9.77 -6.97
C LYS A 129 9.18 9.55 -6.10
N GLU A 130 9.93 10.62 -5.80
CA GLU A 130 11.13 10.53 -4.99
C GLU A 130 10.82 10.06 -3.56
N ARG A 131 9.72 10.52 -2.96
CA ARG A 131 9.30 10.06 -1.62
C ARG A 131 8.96 8.57 -1.59
N TYR A 132 8.27 8.06 -2.61
CA TYR A 132 7.95 6.63 -2.70
C TYR A 132 9.20 5.76 -2.90
N ILE A 133 10.12 6.19 -3.76
CA ILE A 133 11.40 5.50 -3.95
C ILE A 133 12.20 5.50 -2.65
N ALA A 134 12.31 6.65 -1.97
CA ALA A 134 13.04 6.76 -0.72
C ALA A 134 12.45 5.85 0.37
N ALA A 135 11.12 5.78 0.48
CA ALA A 135 10.47 4.89 1.44
C ALA A 135 10.69 3.41 1.14
N ALA A 136 10.57 3.01 -0.12
CA ALA A 136 10.84 1.63 -0.54
C ALA A 136 12.30 1.25 -0.26
N ARG A 137 13.26 2.15 -0.55
CA ARG A 137 14.68 1.95 -0.23
C ARG A 137 14.91 1.80 1.26
N ARG A 138 14.36 2.68 2.10
CA ARG A 138 14.47 2.55 3.57
C ARG A 138 13.95 1.20 4.07
N TRP A 139 12.87 0.69 3.50
CA TRP A 139 12.36 -0.62 3.87
C TRP A 139 13.30 -1.76 3.44
N LEU A 140 13.77 -1.74 2.19
CA LEU A 140 14.70 -2.73 1.64
C LEU A 140 16.06 -2.73 2.33
N ASP A 141 16.59 -1.56 2.68
CA ASP A 141 17.93 -1.39 3.24
C ASP A 141 17.92 -1.50 4.77
N GLY A 142 16.83 -1.06 5.43
CA GLY A 142 16.75 -0.95 6.89
C GLY A 142 15.98 -2.08 7.57
N TRP A 143 14.87 -2.56 6.97
CA TRP A 143 13.99 -3.53 7.63
C TRP A 143 14.19 -4.96 7.11
N VAL A 144 14.21 -5.16 5.80
CA VAL A 144 14.32 -6.49 5.18
C VAL A 144 15.55 -7.29 5.66
N PRO A 145 16.77 -6.70 5.76
CA PRO A 145 17.96 -7.47 6.11
C PRO A 145 17.93 -8.05 7.53
N VAL A 146 17.19 -7.42 8.46
CA VAL A 146 17.01 -7.88 9.85
C VAL A 146 16.41 -9.29 9.88
N TRP A 147 15.61 -9.64 8.87
CA TRP A 147 14.89 -10.91 8.78
C TRP A 147 15.53 -11.90 7.82
N SER A 148 16.72 -11.60 7.31
CA SER A 148 17.44 -12.52 6.41
C SER A 148 17.88 -13.78 7.14
N LEU A 149 17.72 -14.93 6.46
CA LEU A 149 18.13 -16.25 6.95
C LEU A 149 19.39 -16.71 6.21
N PRO A 150 20.21 -17.62 6.78
CA PRO A 150 21.45 -18.09 6.16
C PRO A 150 21.29 -18.72 4.78
N ASN A 151 20.10 -19.20 4.44
CA ASN A 151 19.78 -19.79 3.13
C ASN A 151 19.30 -18.76 2.09
N GLY A 152 19.32 -17.46 2.41
CA GLY A 152 18.82 -16.39 1.54
C GLY A 152 17.31 -16.20 1.53
N ALA A 153 16.57 -16.98 2.33
CA ALA A 153 15.16 -16.70 2.61
C ALA A 153 15.00 -15.58 3.65
N TYR A 154 13.76 -15.18 3.89
CA TYR A 154 13.44 -14.17 4.90
C TYR A 154 12.38 -14.70 5.87
N GLY A 155 12.57 -14.45 7.17
CA GLY A 155 11.54 -14.63 8.18
C GLY A 155 10.41 -13.62 8.01
N ASN A 156 9.24 -13.90 8.56
CA ASN A 156 8.06 -13.04 8.36
C ASN A 156 7.99 -11.85 9.35
N GLY A 157 9.07 -11.49 10.02
CA GLY A 157 9.03 -10.41 11.02
C GLY A 157 8.37 -10.77 12.35
N ILE A 158 8.03 -9.73 13.13
CA ILE A 158 7.30 -9.78 14.41
C ILE A 158 5.83 -9.44 14.17
#